data_AF-A0A7S0P6T2-F1
#
_entry.id   AF-A0A7S0P6T2-F1
#
_cell.length_a   1.000
_cell.length_b   1.000
_cell.length_c   1.000
_cell.angle_alpha   90.00
_cell.angle_beta   90.00
_cell.angle_gamma   90.00
#
_symmetry.space_group_name_H-M   'P 1'
#
loop_
_entity.id
_entity.type
_entity.pdbx_description
1 polymer ?
#
loop_
_entity_poly.entity_id
_entity_poly.type
_entity_poly.pdbx_seq_one_letter_code
_entity_poly.pdbx_strand_id
1 'polypeptide(L)'
;LFMAEKGCWPDWDMAFGRAFCTQAYPSSPSAYRYLNSGAWVGYAAAAYALLTELIAFTPGLDDQHVVAHLFVDRPHLFALDYQCNLFQSFQLEDGSVKRLSAPTPHVINTNTNT
;
A
#
# COMPACT_ATOMS: atom_id res chain seq x y z
N LEU A 1 -9.89 0.21 0.71
CA LEU A 1 -8.80 0.64 1.60
C LEU A 1 -7.66 -0.35 1.45
N PHE A 2 -6.54 0.08 0.88
CA PHE A 2 -5.34 -0.71 0.67
C PHE A 2 -4.34 -0.49 1.80
N MET A 3 -3.50 -1.49 2.07
CA MET A 3 -2.32 -1.32 2.91
C MET A 3 -1.38 -0.30 2.28
N ALA A 4 -0.81 0.58 3.11
CA ALA A 4 0.28 1.46 2.71
C ALA A 4 1.63 0.90 3.19
N GLU A 5 2.69 1.21 2.46
CA GLU A 5 4.07 0.83 2.79
C GLU A 5 5.05 1.99 2.57
N LYS A 6 6.26 1.83 3.10
CA LYS A 6 7.34 2.82 2.97
C LYS A 6 8.09 2.75 1.63
N GLY A 7 8.12 1.58 0.98
CA GLY A 7 8.87 1.34 -0.25
C GLY A 7 8.02 1.56 -1.50
N CYS A 8 8.61 2.11 -2.56
CA CYS A 8 7.94 2.20 -3.86
C CYS A 8 8.34 0.98 -4.70
N TRP A 9 7.66 -0.15 -4.51
CA TRP A 9 7.99 -1.38 -5.22
C TRP A 9 6.93 -1.72 -6.27
N PRO A 10 7.32 -2.23 -7.47
CA PRO A 10 8.69 -2.47 -7.95
C PRO A 10 9.35 -1.27 -8.65
N ASP A 11 8.61 -0.17 -8.88
CA ASP A 11 9.05 0.96 -9.70
C ASP A 11 10.40 1.56 -9.29
N TRP A 12 10.74 1.57 -8.00
CA TRP A 12 12.02 2.10 -7.53
C TRP A 12 13.25 1.38 -8.12
N ASP A 13 13.10 0.08 -8.40
CA ASP A 13 14.15 -0.80 -8.92
C ASP A 13 14.13 -0.89 -10.45
N MET A 14 13.09 -0.36 -11.10
CA MET A 14 12.99 -0.32 -12.56
C MET A 14 13.77 0.87 -13.13
N ALA A 15 14.39 0.69 -14.31
CA ALA A 15 15.29 1.67 -14.93
C ALA A 15 14.69 3.09 -15.07
N PHE A 16 13.37 3.19 -15.19
CA PHE A 16 12.64 4.46 -15.34
C PHE A 16 11.53 4.68 -14.29
N GLY A 17 11.33 3.75 -13.35
CA GLY A 17 10.21 3.83 -12.40
C GLY A 17 10.44 4.79 -11.23
N ARG A 18 11.69 5.24 -10.99
CA ARG A 18 11.98 6.22 -9.92
C ARG A 18 11.24 7.56 -10.11
N ALA A 19 11.03 7.99 -11.35
CA ALA A 19 10.26 9.21 -11.64
C ALA A 19 8.79 9.04 -11.22
N PHE A 20 8.21 7.86 -11.45
CA PHE A 20 6.87 7.54 -10.96
C PHE A 20 6.78 7.67 -9.43
N CYS A 21 7.72 7.07 -8.68
CA CYS A 21 7.75 7.14 -7.22
C CYS A 21 7.95 8.56 -6.68
N THR A 22 8.82 9.35 -7.31
CA THR A 22 9.22 10.66 -6.78
C THR A 22 8.35 11.82 -7.25
N GLN A 23 7.76 11.74 -8.44
CA GLN A 23 7.06 12.86 -9.08
C GLN A 23 5.57 12.60 -9.29
N ALA A 24 5.18 11.38 -9.68
CA ALA A 24 3.78 11.08 -10.00
C ALA A 24 2.99 10.61 -8.79
N TYR A 25 3.61 9.83 -7.90
CA TYR A 25 2.93 9.28 -6.74
C TYR A 25 2.46 10.38 -5.77
N PRO A 26 1.19 10.35 -5.29
CA PRO A 26 0.70 11.33 -4.33
C PRO A 26 1.55 11.41 -3.06
N SER A 27 1.57 12.60 -2.44
CA SER A 27 2.19 12.80 -1.12
C SER A 27 1.41 12.07 -0.03
N SER A 28 2.09 11.64 1.03
CA SER A 28 1.47 10.99 2.19
C SER A 28 1.61 11.85 3.46
N PRO A 29 0.63 11.79 4.39
CA PRO A 29 0.74 12.39 5.72
C PRO A 29 1.66 11.62 6.68
N SER A 30 2.24 10.49 6.28
CA SER A 30 3.16 9.69 7.09
C SER A 30 4.32 9.13 6.25
N ALA A 31 5.21 8.34 6.88
CA ALA A 31 6.26 7.60 6.18
C ALA A 31 5.71 6.49 5.25
N TYR A 32 4.47 6.04 5.46
CA TYR A 32 3.79 5.06 4.61
C TYR A 32 3.17 5.81 3.44
N ARG A 33 3.73 5.71 2.24
CA ARG A 33 3.32 6.51 1.08
C ARG A 33 2.77 5.70 -0.07
N TYR A 34 3.32 4.51 -0.28
CA TYR A 34 3.06 3.73 -1.47
C TYR A 34 2.05 2.64 -1.19
N LEU A 35 1.28 2.25 -2.20
CA LEU A 35 0.33 1.15 -2.13
C LEU A 35 1.08 -0.17 -2.01
N ASN A 36 0.61 -1.04 -1.11
CA ASN A 36 0.96 -2.45 -1.08
C ASN A 36 -0.28 -3.28 -1.47
N SER A 37 -0.16 -4.15 -2.47
CA SER A 37 -1.29 -4.96 -2.96
C SER A 37 -1.58 -6.19 -2.12
N GLY A 38 -0.68 -6.57 -1.22
CA GLY A 38 -0.76 -7.80 -0.43
C GLY A 38 -1.94 -7.86 0.55
N ALA A 39 -2.48 -6.71 0.95
CA ALA A 39 -3.70 -6.65 1.74
C ALA A 39 -4.54 -5.41 1.45
N TRP A 40 -5.86 -5.61 1.35
CA TRP A 40 -6.84 -4.55 1.23
C TRP A 40 -8.22 -5.04 1.66
N VAL A 41 -9.11 -4.10 1.95
CA VAL A 41 -10.51 -4.36 2.30
C VAL A 41 -11.43 -3.39 1.57
N GLY A 42 -12.62 -3.86 1.20
CA GLY A 42 -13.65 -3.05 0.56
C GLY A 42 -15.00 -3.76 0.52
N TYR A 43 -16.03 -3.02 0.13
CA TYR A 43 -17.34 -3.62 -0.13
C TYR A 43 -17.25 -4.65 -1.27
N ALA A 44 -17.95 -5.78 -1.12
CA ALA A 44 -17.87 -6.89 -2.07
C ALA A 44 -18.12 -6.47 -3.53
N ALA A 45 -19.09 -5.59 -3.79
CA ALA A 45 -19.37 -5.08 -5.14
C ALA A 45 -18.22 -4.24 -5.72
N ALA A 46 -17.60 -3.37 -4.90
CA ALA A 46 -16.45 -2.57 -5.31
C ALA A 46 -15.21 -3.45 -5.53
N ALA A 47 -15.00 -4.44 -4.67
CA ALA A 47 -13.95 -5.44 -4.80
C ALA A 47 -14.08 -6.23 -6.11
N TYR A 48 -15.28 -6.70 -6.42
CA TYR A 48 -15.58 -7.43 -7.65
C TYR A 48 -15.34 -6.58 -8.90
N ALA A 49 -15.79 -5.31 -8.88
CA ALA A 49 -15.57 -4.38 -10.00
C ALA A 49 -14.07 -4.13 -10.24
N LEU A 50 -13.31 -3.86 -9.18
CA LEU A 50 -11.86 -3.65 -9.26
C LEU A 50 -11.13 -4.88 -9.80
N LEU A 51 -11.42 -6.07 -9.25
CA LEU A 51 -10.78 -7.32 -9.70
C LEU A 51 -11.13 -7.64 -11.17
N THR A 52 -12.35 -7.34 -11.59
CA THR A 52 -12.79 -7.50 -12.98
C THR A 52 -12.05 -6.56 -13.93
N GLU A 53 -11.73 -5.35 -13.49
CA GLU A 53 -10.89 -4.44 -14.27
C GLU A 53 -9.43 -4.92 -14.33
N LEU A 54 -8.86 -5.31 -13.17
CA LEU A 54 -7.46 -5.74 -13.06
C LEU A 54 -7.16 -7.01 -13.87
N ILE A 55 -8.13 -7.90 -14.09
CA ILE A 55 -7.93 -9.14 -14.84
C ILE A 55 -7.47 -8.87 -16.30
N ALA A 56 -7.83 -7.71 -16.86
CA ALA A 56 -7.43 -7.32 -18.20
C ALA A 56 -5.94 -6.96 -18.31
N PHE A 57 -5.30 -6.63 -17.19
CA PHE A 57 -3.94 -6.11 -17.13
C PHE A 57 -2.94 -7.09 -16.52
N THR A 58 -3.40 -8.09 -15.76
CA THR A 58 -2.55 -8.89 -14.86
C THR A 58 -1.86 -10.15 -15.42
N PRO A 59 -2.16 -10.73 -16.61
CA PRO A 59 -1.44 -11.93 -17.05
C PRO A 59 0.07 -11.70 -17.21
N GLY A 60 0.86 -12.20 -16.25
CA GLY A 60 2.33 -12.13 -16.26
C GLY A 60 2.93 -10.82 -15.73
N LEU A 61 2.12 -9.90 -15.21
CA LEU A 61 2.61 -8.67 -14.56
C LEU A 61 2.55 -8.79 -13.04
N ASP A 62 3.42 -8.02 -12.39
CA ASP A 62 3.42 -7.83 -10.95
C ASP A 62 2.13 -7.14 -10.49
N ASP A 63 1.43 -7.72 -9.51
CA ASP A 63 0.13 -7.23 -9.05
C ASP A 63 0.26 -5.86 -8.37
N GLN A 64 1.33 -5.65 -7.58
CA GLN A 64 1.57 -4.38 -6.91
C GLN A 64 1.84 -3.27 -7.93
N HIS A 65 2.65 -3.55 -8.96
CA HIS A 65 2.91 -2.61 -10.06
C HIS A 65 1.61 -2.16 -10.75
N VAL A 66 0.76 -3.11 -11.16
CA VAL A 66 -0.50 -2.79 -11.86
C VAL A 66 -1.42 -1.94 -10.98
N VAL A 67 -1.63 -2.34 -9.73
CA VAL A 67 -2.56 -1.64 -8.83
C VAL A 67 -2.02 -0.27 -8.41
N ALA A 68 -0.71 -0.14 -8.18
CA ALA A 68 -0.08 1.13 -7.85
C ALA A 68 -0.21 2.16 -8.98
N HIS A 69 -0.04 1.75 -10.25
CA HIS A 69 -0.24 2.64 -11.40
C HIS A 69 -1.71 3.02 -11.57
N LEU A 70 -2.64 2.08 -11.39
CA LEU A 70 -4.07 2.39 -11.43
C LEU A 70 -4.49 3.35 -10.31
N PHE A 71 -3.88 3.24 -9.12
CA PHE A 71 -4.07 4.19 -8.03
C PHE A 71 -3.62 5.61 -8.42
N VAL A 72 -2.44 5.75 -9.02
CA VAL A 72 -1.92 7.06 -9.44
C VAL A 72 -2.76 7.67 -10.57
N ASP A 73 -3.24 6.85 -11.51
CA ASP A 73 -4.15 7.28 -12.59
C ASP A 73 -5.52 7.71 -12.04
N ARG A 74 -6.06 6.96 -11.07
CA ARG A 74 -7.44 7.12 -10.58
C ARG A 74 -7.53 7.14 -9.05
N PRO A 75 -6.91 8.12 -8.38
CA PRO A 75 -6.77 8.12 -6.92
C PRO A 75 -8.13 8.13 -6.18
N HIS A 76 -9.18 8.66 -6.81
CA HIS A 76 -10.54 8.72 -6.26
C HIS A 76 -11.21 7.35 -6.08
N LEU A 77 -10.71 6.29 -6.73
CA LEU A 77 -11.22 4.92 -6.57
C LEU A 77 -10.60 4.18 -5.37
N PHE A 78 -9.57 4.77 -4.76
CA PHE A 78 -8.76 4.11 -3.75
C PHE A 78 -8.67 4.95 -2.48
N ALA A 79 -8.30 4.27 -1.40
CA ALA A 79 -7.83 4.89 -0.18
C ALA A 79 -6.71 4.00 0.36
N LEU A 80 -5.67 4.60 0.91
CA LEU A 80 -4.54 3.91 1.52
C LEU A 80 -4.58 4.12 3.03
N ASP A 81 -4.27 3.08 3.80
CA ASP A 81 -4.13 3.14 5.25
C ASP A 81 -2.79 3.76 5.64
N TYR A 82 -2.62 5.04 5.35
CA TYR A 82 -1.37 5.78 5.58
C TYR A 82 -0.93 5.80 7.05
N GLN A 83 -1.84 5.58 7.99
CA GLN A 83 -1.52 5.61 9.42
C GLN A 83 -1.42 4.20 10.03
N CYS A 84 -1.44 3.13 9.23
CA CYS A 84 -1.38 1.76 9.72
C CYS A 84 -2.45 1.40 10.78
N ASN A 85 -3.65 1.98 10.68
CA ASN A 85 -4.73 1.71 11.64
C ASN A 85 -5.28 0.28 11.53
N LEU A 86 -5.21 -0.30 10.33
CA LEU A 86 -5.74 -1.62 10.00
C LEU A 86 -4.66 -2.56 9.48
N PHE A 87 -3.72 -2.05 8.71
CA PHE A 87 -2.68 -2.85 8.07
C PHE A 87 -1.27 -2.38 8.48
N GLN A 88 -0.40 -3.32 8.85
CA GLN A 88 1.00 -3.05 9.14
C GLN A 88 1.91 -3.72 8.11
N SER A 89 2.51 -2.93 7.22
CA SER A 89 3.61 -3.40 6.37
C SER A 89 4.93 -3.41 7.14
N PHE A 90 5.71 -4.48 6.96
CA PHE A 90 7.05 -4.63 7.54
C PHE A 90 8.17 -4.27 6.54
N GLN A 91 7.82 -3.83 5.33
CA GLN A 91 8.81 -3.39 4.36
C GLN A 91 9.46 -2.09 4.83
N LEU A 92 10.79 -2.09 4.89
CA LEU A 92 11.61 -0.99 5.45
C LEU A 92 11.22 -0.63 6.90
N GLU A 93 10.80 -1.64 7.68
CA GLU A 93 10.66 -1.51 9.13
C GLU A 93 12.04 -1.16 9.75
N ASP A 94 12.03 -0.21 10.68
CA ASP A 94 13.21 0.47 11.24
C ASP A 94 13.27 0.35 12.77
N GLY A 95 12.56 -0.62 13.34
CA GLY A 95 12.35 -0.79 14.77
C GLY A 95 11.18 0.02 15.35
N SER A 96 10.39 0.72 14.55
CA SER A 96 9.18 1.46 14.98
C SER A 96 7.99 0.57 15.35
N VAL A 97 7.97 -0.69 14.91
CA VAL A 97 6.91 -1.63 15.28
C VAL A 97 7.32 -2.39 16.54
N LYS A 98 6.61 -2.15 17.64
CA LYS A 98 6.85 -2.78 18.94
C LYS A 98 5.73 -3.76 19.25
N ARG A 99 6.09 -4.95 19.74
CA ARG A 99 5.13 -5.89 20.31
C ARG A 99 4.84 -5.51 21.76
N LEU A 100 3.56 -5.38 22.11
CA LEU A 100 3.13 -5.29 23.50
C LEU A 100 2.70 -6.66 24.01
N SER A 101 3.13 -6.98 25.24
CA SER A 101 2.77 -8.19 25.95
C SER A 101 1.59 -7.94 26.89
N ALA A 102 0.46 -8.59 26.58
CA ALA A 102 -0.67 -8.91 27.47
C ALA A 102 -1.73 -7.83 27.76
N PRO A 103 -2.99 -8.24 28.01
CA PRO A 103 -3.53 -9.62 27.97
C PRO A 103 -3.74 -10.18 26.55
N THR A 104 -3.82 -9.32 25.54
CA THR A 104 -3.86 -9.72 24.12
C THR A 104 -2.63 -9.15 23.41
N PRO A 105 -1.72 -10.00 22.88
CA PRO A 105 -0.58 -9.52 22.13
C PRO A 105 -1.04 -8.71 20.93
N HIS A 106 -0.55 -7.49 20.81
CA HIS A 106 -0.74 -6.64 19.64
C HIS A 106 0.57 -5.92 19.34
N VAL A 107 0.64 -5.35 18.15
CA VAL A 107 1.73 -4.49 17.73
C VAL A 107 1.30 -3.03 17.87
N ILE A 108 2.25 -2.16 18.18
CA ILE A 108 2.10 -0.72 18.07
C ILE A 108 3.17 -0.21 17.12
N ASN A 109 2.75 0.62 16.17
CA ASN A 109 3.60 1.40 15.31
C ASN A 109 3.84 2.78 15.93
N THR A 110 5.08 3.04 16.37
CA THR A 110 5.42 4.31 17.02
C THR A 110 5.50 5.48 16.05
N ASN A 111 5.55 5.24 14.73
CA ASN A 111 5.55 6.32 13.72
C ASN A 111 4.17 6.93 13.52
N THR A 112 3.11 6.14 13.72
CA THR A 112 1.71 6.53 13.49
C THR A 112 0.88 6.52 14.78
N ASN A 113 1.44 5.97 15.87
CA ASN A 113 0.80 5.81 17.17
C ASN A 113 -0.46 4.93 17.13
N THR A 114 -0.39 3.82 16.37
CA THR A 114 -1.48 2.87 16.11
C THR A 114 -1.08 1.45 16.42
#